data_AF-A0A958P0C7-F1
#
_entry.id   AF-A0A958P0C7-F1
#
_cell.length_a   1.000
_cell.length_b   1.000
_cell.length_c   1.000
_cell.angle_alpha   90.00
_cell.angle_beta   90.00
_cell.angle_gamma   90.00
#
_symmetry.space_group_name_H-M   'P 1'
#
loop_
_entity.id
_entity.type
_entity.pdbx_description
1 polymer ?
#
loop_
_entity_poly.entity_id
_entity_poly.type
_entity_poly.pdbx_seq_one_letter_code
_entity_poly.pdbx_strand_id
1 'polypeptide(L)'
;LKFNHNELLSYPNTYDQVVFGSIKQAYDMGCRGVGATIYFGSPESRRQIIEVSHAFEVAHQMGLVTILWCYLRNNAFKTSNQDFHTAADLTGQANHLGSTIQADIVKQKLPECNGGFKTLKFGKQTEKMYTELCSDHPIDLTRYQVANSFMGRIGLINSGGASGENDLQQAVMTAVVNKRAGGLGLISGRKAFQKPMKEGVEILHAIQDVYSCKEVTIA
;
A
#
# COMPACT_ATOMS: atom_id res chain seq x y z
N LEU A 1 8.56 -3.05 -13.76
CA LEU A 1 8.92 -1.62 -13.91
C LEU A 1 7.98 -0.72 -13.12
N LYS A 2 8.47 0.22 -12.30
CA LYS A 2 7.64 1.31 -11.75
C LYS A 2 7.52 2.41 -12.82
N PHE A 3 6.35 2.65 -13.39
CA PHE A 3 6.22 3.47 -14.60
C PHE A 3 5.84 4.93 -14.37
N ASN A 4 5.29 5.28 -13.21
CA ASN A 4 5.02 6.68 -12.85
C ASN A 4 5.79 7.12 -11.61
N HIS A 5 6.09 8.41 -11.49
CA HIS A 5 6.83 8.97 -10.37
C HIS A 5 6.24 10.32 -9.96
N ASN A 6 6.42 10.67 -8.68
CA ASN A 6 6.32 12.07 -8.26
C ASN A 6 7.70 12.68 -8.48
N GLU A 7 7.78 13.73 -9.27
CA GLU A 7 9.00 14.53 -9.30
C GLU A 7 9.06 15.36 -7.99
N LEU A 8 10.23 15.45 -7.39
CA LEU A 8 10.46 16.17 -6.12
C LEU A 8 11.30 17.44 -6.36
N LEU A 9 11.35 17.90 -7.61
CA LEU A 9 12.10 19.05 -8.07
C LEU A 9 11.16 20.25 -8.33
N SER A 10 10.09 20.36 -7.54
CA SER A 10 9.16 21.48 -7.54
C SER A 10 8.99 22.03 -6.13
N TYR A 11 8.81 23.35 -6.03
CA TYR A 11 8.50 24.04 -4.78
C TYR A 11 7.29 24.98 -4.95
N PRO A 12 6.24 24.86 -4.11
CA PRO A 12 6.08 23.85 -3.06
C PRO A 12 5.92 22.44 -3.64
N ASN A 13 6.21 21.41 -2.83
CA ASN A 13 6.02 20.02 -3.24
C ASN A 13 4.56 19.76 -3.64
N THR A 14 4.36 19.08 -4.77
CA THR A 14 3.06 18.61 -5.22
C THR A 14 2.95 17.10 -5.04
N TYR A 15 1.70 16.60 -4.98
CA TYR A 15 1.39 15.18 -4.92
C TYR A 15 0.83 14.72 -6.26
N ASP A 16 1.66 14.85 -7.29
CA ASP A 16 1.30 14.49 -8.65
C ASP A 16 2.18 13.38 -9.24
N GLN A 17 1.56 12.24 -9.54
CA GLN A 17 2.21 11.13 -10.21
C GLN A 17 2.10 11.30 -11.72
N VAL A 18 3.26 11.30 -12.39
CA VAL A 18 3.36 11.47 -13.83
C VAL A 18 4.03 10.25 -14.46
N VAL A 19 3.56 9.86 -15.64
CA VAL A 19 4.06 8.67 -16.36
C VAL A 19 5.43 8.98 -16.95
N PHE A 20 6.43 8.18 -16.59
CA PHE A 20 7.82 8.28 -17.04
C PHE A 20 8.20 7.17 -18.01
N GLY A 21 7.53 6.01 -17.93
CA GLY A 21 7.79 4.86 -18.79
C GLY A 21 6.50 4.31 -19.39
N SER A 22 6.60 3.66 -20.54
CA SER A 22 5.47 2.99 -21.18
C SER A 22 5.39 1.51 -20.80
N ILE A 23 4.19 0.94 -20.91
CA ILE A 23 3.98 -0.49 -20.69
C ILE A 23 4.73 -1.33 -21.73
N LYS A 24 4.74 -0.87 -22.99
CA LYS A 24 5.51 -1.52 -24.05
C LYS A 24 7.00 -1.59 -23.71
N GLN A 25 7.57 -0.52 -23.19
CA GLN A 25 8.97 -0.54 -22.76
C GLN A 25 9.22 -1.56 -21.65
N ALA A 26 8.31 -1.68 -20.68
CA ALA A 26 8.42 -2.70 -19.64
C ALA A 26 8.42 -4.11 -20.23
N TYR A 27 7.53 -4.37 -21.20
CA TYR A 27 7.46 -5.64 -21.92
C TYR A 27 8.73 -5.93 -22.73
N ASP A 28 9.20 -4.97 -23.53
CA ASP A 28 10.39 -5.11 -24.38
C ASP A 28 11.65 -5.39 -23.54
N MET A 29 11.72 -4.87 -22.31
CA MET A 29 12.81 -5.15 -21.35
C MET A 29 12.70 -6.52 -20.65
N GLY A 30 11.64 -7.29 -20.91
CA GLY A 30 11.39 -8.58 -20.25
C GLY A 30 10.89 -8.47 -18.81
N CYS A 31 10.26 -7.36 -18.41
CA CYS A 31 9.67 -7.25 -17.08
C CYS A 31 8.56 -8.30 -16.88
N ARG A 32 8.40 -8.78 -15.63
CA ARG A 32 7.27 -9.65 -15.25
C ARG A 32 6.02 -8.90 -14.80
N GLY A 33 6.18 -7.61 -14.55
CA GLY A 33 5.09 -6.77 -14.10
C GLY A 33 5.44 -5.30 -14.10
N VAL A 34 4.41 -4.49 -13.96
CA VAL A 34 4.46 -3.05 -13.89
C VAL A 34 3.88 -2.57 -12.56
N GLY A 35 4.35 -1.42 -12.10
CA GLY A 35 3.89 -0.81 -10.88
C GLY A 35 3.57 0.67 -11.07
N ALA A 36 2.56 1.14 -10.34
CA ALA A 36 2.20 2.55 -10.29
C ALA A 36 1.89 3.01 -8.87
N THR A 37 1.93 4.31 -8.65
CA THR A 37 1.39 4.94 -7.44
C THR A 37 0.22 5.81 -7.84
N ILE A 38 -0.83 5.80 -7.03
CA ILE A 38 -1.84 6.86 -7.01
C ILE A 38 -1.79 7.51 -5.64
N TYR A 39 -1.87 8.83 -5.63
CA TYR A 39 -1.99 9.64 -4.43
C TYR A 39 -3.45 9.98 -4.17
N PHE A 40 -4.20 9.03 -3.61
CA PHE A 40 -5.62 9.17 -3.32
C PHE A 40 -5.87 10.34 -2.36
N GLY A 41 -6.80 11.22 -2.72
CA GLY A 41 -7.13 12.44 -1.98
C GLY A 41 -6.31 13.67 -2.40
N SER A 42 -5.32 13.54 -3.29
CA SER A 42 -4.65 14.71 -3.88
C SER A 42 -5.51 15.35 -4.98
N PRO A 43 -5.28 16.63 -5.32
CA PRO A 43 -6.02 17.30 -6.41
C PRO A 43 -5.99 16.52 -7.73
N GLU A 44 -4.82 15.96 -8.07
CA GLU A 44 -4.59 15.24 -9.33
C GLU A 44 -5.00 13.77 -9.30
N SER A 45 -5.49 13.27 -8.17
CA SER A 45 -5.80 11.84 -7.99
C SER A 45 -6.77 11.28 -9.03
N ARG A 46 -7.75 12.08 -9.49
CA ARG A 46 -8.70 11.66 -10.54
C ARG A 46 -8.01 11.37 -11.87
N ARG A 47 -7.07 12.23 -12.29
CA ARG A 47 -6.26 12.02 -13.50
C ARG A 47 -5.42 10.75 -13.36
N GLN A 48 -4.73 10.62 -12.22
CA GLN A 48 -3.88 9.45 -11.93
C GLN A 48 -4.66 8.13 -11.98
N ILE A 49 -5.91 8.10 -11.44
CA ILE A 49 -6.78 6.92 -11.51
C ILE A 49 -7.06 6.52 -12.96
N ILE A 50 -7.41 7.48 -13.82
CA ILE A 50 -7.73 7.20 -15.23
C ILE A 50 -6.49 6.69 -15.97
N GLU A 51 -5.36 7.38 -15.82
CA GLU A 51 -4.10 7.01 -16.48
C GLU A 51 -3.61 5.62 -16.07
N VAL A 52 -3.65 5.32 -14.77
CA VAL A 52 -3.24 4.02 -14.25
C VAL A 52 -4.22 2.91 -14.68
N SER A 53 -5.52 3.17 -14.70
CA SER A 53 -6.52 2.20 -15.19
C SER A 53 -6.25 1.81 -16.65
N HIS A 54 -5.99 2.77 -17.53
CA HIS A 54 -5.65 2.47 -18.93
C HIS A 54 -4.31 1.76 -19.06
N ALA A 55 -3.30 2.17 -18.28
CA ALA A 55 -1.99 1.53 -18.32
C ALA A 55 -2.05 0.08 -17.82
N PHE A 56 -2.88 -0.22 -16.82
CA PHE A 56 -3.05 -1.58 -16.32
C PHE A 56 -3.82 -2.46 -17.31
N GLU A 57 -4.80 -1.91 -18.03
CA GLU A 57 -5.45 -2.62 -19.15
C GLU A 57 -4.46 -3.05 -20.22
N VAL A 58 -3.58 -2.15 -20.63
CA VAL A 58 -2.52 -2.48 -21.59
C VAL A 58 -1.55 -3.52 -21.00
N ALA A 59 -1.22 -3.42 -19.71
CA ALA A 59 -0.35 -4.40 -19.05
C ALA A 59 -0.95 -5.80 -19.04
N HIS A 60 -2.24 -5.94 -18.74
CA HIS A 60 -2.97 -7.20 -18.81
C HIS A 60 -3.03 -7.77 -20.23
N GLN A 61 -3.29 -6.93 -21.24
CA GLN A 61 -3.24 -7.35 -22.65
C GLN A 61 -1.86 -7.90 -23.07
N MET A 62 -0.78 -7.42 -22.43
CA MET A 62 0.59 -7.88 -22.67
C MET A 62 1.06 -8.99 -21.71
N GLY A 63 0.19 -9.49 -20.83
CA GLY A 63 0.51 -10.56 -19.88
C GLY A 63 1.42 -10.15 -18.72
N LEU A 64 1.39 -8.87 -18.31
CA LEU A 64 2.18 -8.33 -17.22
C LEU A 64 1.36 -8.20 -15.94
N VAL A 65 1.93 -8.60 -14.79
CA VAL A 65 1.33 -8.39 -13.46
C VAL A 65 1.32 -6.89 -13.12
N THR A 66 0.28 -6.41 -12.47
CA THR A 66 0.11 -5.01 -12.08
C THR A 66 0.15 -4.84 -10.55
N ILE A 67 0.92 -3.87 -10.09
CA ILE A 67 1.09 -3.58 -8.66
C ILE A 67 0.78 -2.11 -8.39
N LEU A 68 -0.22 -1.83 -7.55
CA LEU A 68 -0.68 -0.46 -7.30
C LEU A 68 -0.44 0.00 -5.87
N TRP A 69 0.39 1.02 -5.71
CA TRP A 69 0.55 1.72 -4.44
C TRP A 69 -0.62 2.68 -4.24
N CYS A 70 -1.47 2.39 -3.26
CA CYS A 70 -2.71 3.12 -3.00
C CYS A 70 -2.54 4.17 -1.89
N TYR A 71 -1.59 5.10 -2.01
CA TYR A 71 -1.28 5.98 -0.88
C TYR A 71 -2.23 7.16 -0.74
N LEU A 72 -2.64 7.44 0.48
CA LEU A 72 -3.35 8.67 0.80
C LEU A 72 -2.41 9.89 0.75
N ARG A 73 -2.89 10.99 0.20
CA ARG A 73 -2.23 12.30 0.23
C ARG A 73 -3.26 13.41 0.29
N ASN A 74 -3.47 13.95 1.48
CA ASN A 74 -4.27 15.17 1.65
C ASN A 74 -3.89 15.84 2.97
N ASN A 75 -3.49 17.12 2.93
CA ASN A 75 -3.08 17.84 4.14
C ASN A 75 -4.20 17.90 5.20
N ALA A 76 -5.47 17.88 4.78
CA ALA A 76 -6.60 17.87 5.70
C ALA A 76 -6.72 16.56 6.51
N PHE A 77 -6.06 15.48 6.09
CA PHE A 77 -6.08 14.21 6.85
C PHE A 77 -5.18 14.27 8.08
N LYS A 78 -4.33 15.29 8.19
CA LYS A 78 -3.57 15.58 9.40
C LYS A 78 -4.28 16.67 10.18
N THR A 79 -4.77 16.30 11.36
CA THR A 79 -5.41 17.23 12.31
C THR A 79 -4.41 17.67 13.38
N SER A 80 -4.80 18.57 14.26
CA SER A 80 -4.02 18.92 15.47
C SER A 80 -3.80 17.73 16.40
N ASN A 81 -4.69 16.74 16.37
CA ASN A 81 -4.73 15.65 17.33
C ASN A 81 -4.06 14.38 16.78
N GLN A 82 -4.24 14.11 15.49
CA GLN A 82 -3.82 12.86 14.87
C GLN A 82 -3.64 12.99 13.35
N ASP A 83 -2.74 12.18 12.80
CA ASP A 83 -2.56 11.97 11.36
C ASP A 83 -3.34 10.72 10.91
N PHE A 84 -4.34 10.91 10.05
CA PHE A 84 -5.20 9.84 9.55
C PHE A 84 -4.74 9.23 8.21
N HIS A 85 -3.55 9.56 7.70
CA HIS A 85 -3.04 8.97 6.45
C HIS A 85 -2.81 7.44 6.52
N THR A 86 -2.82 6.86 7.72
CA THR A 86 -2.75 5.40 7.97
C THR A 86 -4.04 4.86 8.58
N ALA A 87 -5.14 5.60 8.58
CA ALA A 87 -6.41 5.13 9.11
C ALA A 87 -6.95 3.95 8.29
N ALA A 88 -7.35 2.86 8.95
CA ALA A 88 -7.80 1.64 8.30
C ALA A 88 -9.02 1.86 7.38
N ASP A 89 -9.97 2.70 7.78
CA ASP A 89 -11.14 3.05 6.97
C ASP A 89 -10.77 3.83 5.69
N LEU A 90 -9.89 4.84 5.80
CA LEU A 90 -9.45 5.63 4.64
C LEU A 90 -8.55 4.82 3.69
N THR A 91 -7.58 4.10 4.25
CA THR A 91 -6.64 3.28 3.47
C THR A 91 -7.36 2.07 2.85
N GLY A 92 -8.34 1.49 3.55
CA GLY A 92 -9.24 0.47 3.02
C GLY A 92 -10.00 0.98 1.79
N GLN A 93 -10.59 2.18 1.85
CA GLN A 93 -11.26 2.76 0.68
C GLN A 93 -10.32 2.96 -0.51
N ALA A 94 -9.08 3.42 -0.28
CA ALA A 94 -8.09 3.55 -1.34
C ALA A 94 -7.71 2.19 -1.96
N ASN A 95 -7.57 1.15 -1.13
CA ASN A 95 -7.31 -0.21 -1.60
C ASN A 95 -8.49 -0.75 -2.43
N HIS A 96 -9.73 -0.48 -2.02
CA HIS A 96 -10.92 -0.88 -2.77
C HIS A 96 -10.92 -0.25 -4.16
N LEU A 97 -10.72 1.07 -4.25
CA LEU A 97 -10.62 1.77 -5.53
C LEU A 97 -9.49 1.19 -6.39
N GLY A 98 -8.30 0.98 -5.82
CA GLY A 98 -7.18 0.35 -6.51
C GLY A 98 -7.50 -1.05 -7.05
N SER A 99 -8.21 -1.85 -6.26
CA SER A 99 -8.63 -3.21 -6.63
C SER A 99 -9.65 -3.22 -7.77
N THR A 100 -10.39 -2.13 -7.99
CA THR A 100 -11.37 -2.02 -9.09
C THR A 100 -10.77 -1.58 -10.42
N ILE A 101 -9.52 -1.11 -10.44
CA ILE A 101 -8.84 -0.60 -11.65
C ILE A 101 -7.71 -1.53 -12.11
N GLN A 102 -8.01 -2.84 -12.12
CA GLN A 102 -7.16 -3.90 -12.67
C GLN A 102 -5.85 -4.16 -11.91
N ALA A 103 -5.71 -3.71 -10.66
CA ALA A 103 -4.56 -4.10 -9.84
C ALA A 103 -4.62 -5.60 -9.50
N ASP A 104 -3.54 -6.34 -9.74
CA ASP A 104 -3.39 -7.73 -9.27
C ASP A 104 -2.94 -7.76 -7.80
N ILE A 105 -2.12 -6.78 -7.42
CA ILE A 105 -1.64 -6.55 -6.06
C ILE A 105 -1.80 -5.08 -5.70
N VAL A 106 -2.40 -4.80 -4.56
CA VAL A 106 -2.42 -3.47 -3.95
C VAL A 106 -1.38 -3.36 -2.85
N LYS A 107 -0.70 -2.23 -2.80
CA LYS A 107 0.29 -1.90 -1.78
C LYS A 107 -0.17 -0.72 -0.93
N GLN A 108 -0.14 -0.91 0.37
CA GLN A 108 -0.55 0.11 1.36
C GLN A 108 0.43 0.19 2.54
N LYS A 109 0.43 1.31 3.27
CA LYS A 109 1.07 1.36 4.59
C LYS A 109 0.31 0.46 5.59
N LEU A 110 1.02 -0.07 6.58
CA LEU A 110 0.33 -0.73 7.70
C LEU A 110 -0.56 0.31 8.40
N PRO A 111 -1.81 -0.03 8.74
CA PRO A 111 -2.68 0.90 9.43
C PRO A 111 -2.26 1.02 10.90
N GLU A 112 -2.29 2.25 11.41
CA GLU A 112 -1.90 2.57 12.80
C GLU A 112 -3.07 3.12 13.62
N CYS A 113 -4.17 3.44 12.95
CA CYS A 113 -5.39 3.98 13.55
C CYS A 113 -6.62 3.63 12.71
N ASN A 114 -7.79 4.11 13.15
CA ASN A 114 -9.05 4.01 12.42
C ASN A 114 -9.88 5.29 12.62
N GLY A 115 -11.05 5.39 11.98
CA GLY A 115 -11.99 6.49 12.21
C GLY A 115 -11.64 7.78 11.49
N GLY A 116 -10.90 7.70 10.39
CA GLY A 116 -10.58 8.86 9.57
C GLY A 116 -11.83 9.48 8.94
N PHE A 117 -12.75 8.69 8.38
CA PHE A 117 -14.00 9.23 7.83
C PHE A 117 -14.86 9.90 8.90
N LYS A 118 -14.95 9.28 10.08
CA LYS A 118 -15.71 9.79 11.23
C LYS A 118 -15.15 11.13 11.73
N THR A 119 -13.83 11.21 11.91
CA THR A 119 -13.18 12.41 12.47
C THR A 119 -13.14 13.56 11.47
N LEU A 120 -12.82 13.26 10.21
CA LEU A 120 -12.68 14.25 9.14
C LEU A 120 -14.03 14.61 8.48
N LYS A 121 -15.10 13.91 8.85
CA LYS A 121 -16.49 14.17 8.45
C LYS A 121 -16.70 14.16 6.92
N PHE A 122 -16.12 13.19 6.24
CA PHE A 122 -16.33 12.96 4.81
C PHE A 122 -16.49 11.46 4.51
N GLY A 123 -16.81 11.14 3.25
CA GLY A 123 -17.02 9.76 2.83
C GLY A 123 -18.32 9.15 3.38
N LYS A 124 -18.42 7.83 3.32
CA LYS A 124 -19.55 7.06 3.83
C LYS A 124 -19.06 6.16 4.94
N GLN A 125 -19.76 6.18 6.07
CA GLN A 125 -19.43 5.37 7.24
C GLN A 125 -20.68 4.89 7.94
N THR A 126 -20.54 3.80 8.71
CA THR A 126 -21.53 3.34 9.68
C THR A 126 -20.80 3.02 10.98
N GLU A 127 -21.45 3.17 12.14
CA GLU A 127 -20.83 2.88 13.45
C GLU A 127 -20.28 1.45 13.53
N LYS A 128 -20.91 0.49 12.84
CA LYS A 128 -20.46 -0.91 12.77
C LYS A 128 -19.03 -1.07 12.28
N MET A 129 -18.54 -0.16 11.42
CA MET A 129 -17.14 -0.18 10.95
C MET A 129 -16.14 -0.07 12.10
N TYR A 130 -16.55 0.52 13.22
CA TYR A 130 -15.71 0.83 14.37
C TYR A 130 -16.07 0.03 15.63
N THR A 131 -17.21 -0.67 15.62
CA THR A 131 -17.70 -1.43 16.79
C THR A 131 -17.84 -2.94 16.55
N GLU A 132 -18.22 -3.35 15.34
CA GLU A 132 -18.52 -4.76 15.02
C GLU A 132 -17.51 -5.35 14.02
N LEU A 133 -17.08 -4.56 13.04
CA LEU A 133 -16.32 -5.04 11.88
C LEU A 133 -14.80 -4.89 12.03
N CYS A 134 -14.34 -4.09 12.98
CA CYS A 134 -12.92 -3.83 13.20
C CYS A 134 -12.69 -3.42 14.66
N SER A 135 -11.65 -3.96 15.28
CA SER A 135 -11.11 -3.48 16.55
C SER A 135 -9.86 -2.62 16.32
N ASP A 136 -9.30 -2.07 17.39
CA ASP A 136 -8.02 -1.35 17.36
C ASP A 136 -6.80 -2.29 17.30
N HIS A 137 -7.01 -3.61 17.31
CA HIS A 137 -5.92 -4.56 17.20
C HIS A 137 -5.25 -4.46 15.81
N PRO A 138 -3.91 -4.39 15.68
CA PRO A 138 -3.24 -4.17 14.40
C PRO A 138 -3.58 -5.20 13.31
N ILE A 139 -3.82 -6.45 13.71
CA ILE A 139 -4.26 -7.52 12.78
C ILE A 139 -5.65 -7.21 12.25
N ASP A 140 -6.57 -6.71 13.08
CA ASP A 140 -7.94 -6.41 12.66
C ASP A 140 -7.98 -5.18 11.75
N LEU A 141 -7.23 -4.13 12.08
CA LEU A 141 -7.05 -2.96 11.22
C LEU A 141 -6.50 -3.36 9.84
N THR A 142 -5.51 -4.25 9.82
CA THR A 142 -4.92 -4.74 8.56
C THR A 142 -5.87 -5.68 7.82
N ARG A 143 -6.63 -6.51 8.54
CA ARG A 143 -7.67 -7.37 7.95
C ARG A 143 -8.77 -6.53 7.31
N TYR A 144 -9.08 -5.37 7.87
CA TYR A 144 -10.01 -4.41 7.26
C TYR A 144 -9.48 -3.91 5.90
N GLN A 145 -8.17 -3.65 5.75
CA GLN A 145 -7.56 -3.36 4.46
C GLN A 145 -7.65 -4.55 3.47
N VAL A 146 -7.43 -5.79 3.95
CA VAL A 146 -7.54 -7.02 3.15
C VAL A 146 -8.98 -7.21 2.65
N ALA A 147 -9.97 -7.01 3.52
CA ALA A 147 -11.39 -7.11 3.20
C ALA A 147 -11.78 -6.17 2.05
N ASN A 148 -11.26 -4.94 2.08
CA ASN A 148 -11.46 -3.95 1.02
C ASN A 148 -10.75 -4.30 -0.31
N SER A 149 -9.87 -5.30 -0.30
CA SER A 149 -9.23 -5.87 -1.50
C SER A 149 -9.96 -7.14 -1.96
N PHE A 150 -11.29 -7.11 -1.89
CA PHE A 150 -12.20 -8.24 -2.16
C PHE A 150 -11.87 -9.48 -1.34
N MET A 151 -11.78 -9.33 -0.02
CA MET A 151 -11.41 -10.42 0.90
C MET A 151 -10.08 -11.10 0.55
N GLY A 152 -9.12 -10.33 0.04
CA GLY A 152 -7.80 -10.81 -0.36
C GLY A 152 -7.73 -11.43 -1.76
N ARG A 153 -8.82 -11.43 -2.55
CA ARG A 153 -8.77 -11.85 -3.96
C ARG A 153 -7.79 -11.00 -4.75
N ILE A 154 -7.73 -9.70 -4.46
CA ILE A 154 -6.64 -8.84 -4.90
C ILE A 154 -5.64 -8.77 -3.76
N GLY A 155 -4.39 -9.17 -4.04
CA GLY A 155 -3.39 -9.35 -3.01
C GLY A 155 -3.05 -8.04 -2.29
N LEU A 156 -3.09 -8.03 -0.95
CA LEU A 156 -2.61 -6.89 -0.17
C LEU A 156 -1.18 -7.14 0.30
N ILE A 157 -0.29 -6.22 -0.03
CA ILE A 157 1.05 -6.15 0.56
C ILE A 157 1.22 -4.85 1.37
N ASN A 158 1.91 -4.92 2.49
CA ASN A 158 2.25 -3.72 3.27
C ASN A 158 3.65 -3.19 2.98
N SER A 159 3.85 -1.88 3.16
CA SER A 159 5.17 -1.26 3.02
C SER A 159 6.03 -1.45 4.26
N GLY A 160 7.35 -1.61 4.08
CA GLY A 160 8.29 -1.59 5.19
C GLY A 160 8.41 -0.23 5.92
N GLY A 161 7.90 0.88 5.39
CA GLY A 161 7.96 2.18 6.10
C GLY A 161 9.30 2.92 5.98
N ALA A 162 9.62 3.76 6.96
CA ALA A 162 10.89 4.50 7.06
C ALA A 162 11.96 3.65 7.75
N SER A 163 13.24 3.97 7.50
CA SER A 163 14.38 3.34 8.19
C SER A 163 14.66 4.06 9.51
N GLY A 164 15.06 3.31 10.53
CA GLY A 164 15.40 3.79 11.87
C GLY A 164 16.24 2.76 12.63
N GLU A 165 16.22 2.83 13.97
CA GLU A 165 17.07 1.96 14.82
C GLU A 165 16.55 0.51 14.86
N ASN A 166 15.24 0.32 14.94
CA ASN A 166 14.61 -1.00 15.12
C ASN A 166 14.05 -1.59 13.81
N ASP A 167 14.81 -1.47 12.71
CA ASP A 167 14.31 -1.82 11.38
C ASP A 167 13.96 -3.31 11.23
N LEU A 168 14.78 -4.20 11.80
CA LEU A 168 14.53 -5.64 11.79
C LEU A 168 13.24 -6.00 12.53
N GLN A 169 13.10 -5.55 13.77
CA GLN A 169 11.93 -5.84 14.61
C GLN A 169 10.65 -5.28 13.99
N GLN A 170 10.70 -4.06 13.46
CA GLN A 170 9.55 -3.45 12.79
C GLN A 170 9.18 -4.18 11.49
N ALA A 171 10.16 -4.63 10.71
CA ALA A 171 9.93 -5.41 9.50
C ALA A 171 9.27 -6.76 9.81
N VAL A 172 9.77 -7.48 10.81
CA VAL A 172 9.20 -8.75 11.29
C VAL A 172 7.78 -8.54 11.83
N MET A 173 7.56 -7.54 12.68
CA MET A 173 6.23 -7.22 13.21
C MET A 173 5.23 -6.92 12.08
N THR A 174 5.64 -6.09 11.11
CA THR A 174 4.80 -5.77 9.94
C THR A 174 4.47 -7.02 9.11
N ALA A 175 5.45 -7.91 8.90
CA ALA A 175 5.26 -9.17 8.19
C ALA A 175 4.30 -10.10 8.93
N VAL A 176 4.43 -10.23 10.25
CA VAL A 176 3.54 -11.04 11.07
C VAL A 176 2.12 -10.47 11.02
N VAL A 177 1.94 -9.16 11.25
CA VAL A 177 0.61 -8.54 11.21
C VAL A 177 -0.05 -8.70 9.83
N ASN A 178 0.69 -8.43 8.74
CA ASN A 178 0.16 -8.60 7.38
C ASN A 178 -0.24 -10.06 7.11
N LYS A 179 0.64 -11.03 7.39
CA LYS A 179 0.36 -12.45 7.16
C LYS A 179 -0.84 -12.93 7.99
N ARG A 180 -0.87 -12.58 9.27
CA ARG A 180 -1.97 -12.97 10.17
C ARG A 180 -3.31 -12.34 9.78
N ALA A 181 -3.28 -11.15 9.16
CA ALA A 181 -4.48 -10.49 8.62
C ALA A 181 -4.99 -11.09 7.30
N GLY A 182 -4.24 -12.01 6.67
CA GLY A 182 -4.55 -12.56 5.35
C GLY A 182 -3.92 -11.79 4.17
N GLY A 183 -2.94 -10.92 4.43
CA GLY A 183 -2.12 -10.29 3.40
C GLY A 183 -1.10 -11.25 2.80
N LEU A 184 -0.48 -10.84 1.69
CA LEU A 184 0.36 -11.71 0.85
C LEU A 184 1.85 -11.38 0.86
N GLY A 185 2.28 -10.33 1.58
CA GLY A 185 3.67 -9.92 1.48
C GLY A 185 3.98 -8.52 1.99
N LEU A 186 5.28 -8.24 1.98
CA LEU A 186 5.84 -6.91 2.20
C LEU A 186 6.67 -6.48 1.00
N ILE A 187 6.71 -5.18 0.72
CA ILE A 187 7.79 -4.57 -0.07
C ILE A 187 8.63 -3.69 0.84
N SER A 188 9.89 -4.08 1.02
CA SER A 188 10.90 -3.32 1.76
C SER A 188 11.83 -2.57 0.79
N GLY A 189 12.08 -1.30 1.11
CA GLY A 189 13.00 -0.43 0.37
C GLY A 189 14.02 0.11 1.35
N ARG A 190 13.81 1.35 1.80
CA ARG A 190 14.70 2.06 2.74
C ARG A 190 15.18 1.23 3.92
N LYS A 191 14.30 0.49 4.61
CA LYS A 191 14.69 -0.36 5.76
C LYS A 191 15.78 -1.39 5.44
N ALA A 192 15.81 -1.94 4.23
CA ALA A 192 16.85 -2.89 3.83
C ALA A 192 18.03 -2.18 3.16
N PHE A 193 17.77 -1.23 2.26
CA PHE A 193 18.78 -0.65 1.37
C PHE A 193 19.51 0.58 1.92
N GLN A 194 19.08 1.15 3.06
CA GLN A 194 19.83 2.19 3.78
C GLN A 194 20.72 1.60 4.90
N LYS A 195 20.77 0.28 5.02
CA LYS A 195 21.61 -0.43 5.98
C LYS A 195 22.87 -0.98 5.30
N PRO A 196 23.94 -1.29 6.06
CA PRO A 196 25.02 -2.12 5.56
C PRO A 196 24.49 -3.40 4.92
N MET A 197 25.14 -3.86 3.83
CA MET A 197 24.66 -4.99 3.03
C MET A 197 24.23 -6.20 3.87
N LYS A 198 25.04 -6.58 4.86
CA LYS A 198 24.76 -7.73 5.74
C LYS A 198 23.44 -7.55 6.52
N GLU A 199 23.25 -6.39 7.13
CA GLU A 199 22.04 -6.06 7.90
C GLU A 199 20.81 -5.96 6.98
N GLY A 200 20.97 -5.38 5.80
CA GLY A 200 19.90 -5.31 4.81
C GLY A 200 19.42 -6.69 4.35
N VAL A 201 20.36 -7.61 4.11
CA VAL A 201 20.07 -9.01 3.78
C VAL A 201 19.36 -9.72 4.93
N GLU A 202 19.84 -9.51 6.17
CA GLU A 202 19.21 -10.08 7.37
C GLU A 202 17.75 -9.65 7.51
N ILE A 203 17.45 -8.37 7.28
CA ILE A 203 16.07 -7.85 7.30
C ILE A 203 15.20 -8.55 6.24
N LEU A 204 15.72 -8.75 5.03
CA LEU A 204 14.98 -9.40 3.95
C LEU A 204 14.73 -10.88 4.24
N HIS A 205 15.72 -11.61 4.77
CA HIS A 205 15.56 -13.01 5.17
C HIS A 205 14.54 -13.14 6.32
N ALA A 206 14.61 -12.28 7.33
CA ALA A 206 13.66 -12.32 8.43
C ALA A 206 12.20 -12.11 7.97
N ILE A 207 11.97 -11.25 6.98
CA ILE A 207 10.64 -11.10 6.35
C ILE A 207 10.24 -12.42 5.65
N GLN A 208 11.13 -13.02 4.86
CA GLN A 208 10.88 -14.28 4.16
C GLN A 208 10.60 -15.44 5.12
N ASP A 209 11.30 -15.49 6.26
CA ASP A 209 11.11 -16.49 7.31
C ASP A 209 9.71 -16.40 7.91
N VAL A 210 9.18 -15.19 8.14
CA VAL A 210 7.79 -15.02 8.60
C VAL A 210 6.79 -15.63 7.60
N TYR A 211 6.96 -15.39 6.30
CA TYR A 211 6.06 -15.95 5.28
C TYR A 211 6.23 -17.47 5.11
N SER A 212 7.44 -17.98 5.32
CA SER A 212 7.74 -19.42 5.26
C SER A 212 7.36 -20.18 6.55
N CYS A 213 7.24 -19.47 7.67
CA CYS A 213 6.92 -20.06 8.97
C CYS A 213 5.45 -20.53 9.04
N LYS A 214 5.27 -21.85 9.19
CA LYS A 214 3.94 -22.49 9.23
C LYS A 214 3.14 -22.15 10.49
N GLU A 215 3.80 -21.75 11.57
CA GLU A 215 3.17 -21.39 12.85
C GLU A 215 2.51 -20.01 12.81
N VAL A 216 2.97 -19.12 11.93
CA VAL A 216 2.32 -17.83 11.68
C VAL A 216 1.17 -18.05 10.69
N THR A 217 0.00 -18.36 11.24
CA THR A 217 -1.24 -18.59 10.48
C THR A 217 -2.11 -17.34 10.41
N ILE A 218 -3.10 -17.36 9.50
CA ILE A 218 -4.17 -16.37 9.47
C ILE A 218 -4.92 -16.46 10.81
N ALA A 219 -5.13 -15.29 11.44
CA ALA A 219 -5.81 -15.15 12.72
C ALA A 219 -7.33 -15.07 12.56
#